data_AF-A0A453S7M5-F1
#
_entry.id   AF-A0A453S7M5-F1
#
_cell.length_a   1.000
_cell.length_b   1.000
_cell.length_c   1.000
_cell.angle_alpha   90.00
_cell.angle_beta   90.00
_cell.angle_gamma   90.00
#
_symmetry.space_group_name_H-M   'P 1'
#
loop_
_entity.id
_entity.type
_entity.pdbx_description
1 polymer ?
#
loop_
_entity_poly.entity_id
_entity_poly.type
_entity_poly.pdbx_seq_one_letter_code
_entity_poly.pdbx_strand_id
1 'polypeptide(L)'
;IQAVLKKYDVLLIADEVITAFGRLGTMFGCDMYNIQPDLVSIAKALSSAYMPIAAILVSPEIADVVHSQSSKLGSFAHGFTYSGHPVACAVAIEALKIYKGKEYYRTCQHNCPKVPRRNQGLLRQSDRRRDTWPGIDTWN
;
A
#
# COMPACT_ATOMS: atom_id res chain seq x y z
N ILE A 1 -8.01 11.81 12.18
CA ILE A 1 -8.05 10.35 12.44
C ILE A 1 -6.72 9.84 12.98
N GLN A 2 -5.62 9.90 12.23
CA GLN A 2 -4.30 9.38 12.67
C GLN A 2 -3.88 9.81 14.09
N ALA A 3 -4.00 11.09 14.44
CA ALA A 3 -3.68 11.58 15.80
C ALA A 3 -4.54 10.98 16.92
N VAL A 4 -5.80 10.65 16.62
CA VAL A 4 -6.72 10.02 17.57
C VAL A 4 -6.33 8.55 17.75
N LEU A 5 -6.11 7.83 16.65
CA LEU A 5 -5.70 6.43 16.69
C LEU A 5 -4.39 6.24 17.48
N LYS A 6 -3.40 7.11 17.23
CA LYS A 6 -2.13 7.13 17.99
C LYS A 6 -2.33 7.42 19.49
N LYS A 7 -3.29 8.29 19.85
CA LYS A 7 -3.58 8.61 21.26
C LYS A 7 -4.16 7.41 22.02
N TYR A 8 -4.93 6.56 21.34
CA TYR A 8 -5.65 5.45 21.94
C TYR A 8 -5.05 4.07 21.62
N ASP A 9 -3.83 4.04 21.07
CA ASP A 9 -3.12 2.81 20.70
C ASP A 9 -3.96 1.90 19.78
N VAL A 10 -4.59 2.49 18.77
CA VAL A 10 -5.41 1.78 17.78
C VAL A 10 -4.67 1.74 16.46
N LEU A 11 -4.53 0.54 15.89
CA LEU A 11 -3.89 0.34 14.59
C LEU A 11 -4.73 0.92 13.44
N LEU A 12 -4.04 1.43 12.42
CA LEU A 12 -4.60 1.93 11.18
C LEU A 12 -4.27 0.99 10.02
N ILE A 13 -5.33 0.45 9.40
CA ILE A 13 -5.23 -0.34 8.18
C ILE A 13 -5.68 0.53 7.00
N ALA A 14 -4.83 0.67 5.99
CA ALA A 14 -5.20 1.30 4.73
C ALA A 14 -5.65 0.24 3.72
N ASP A 15 -6.90 0.34 3.26
CA ASP A 15 -7.38 -0.48 2.15
C ASP A 15 -7.04 0.17 0.81
N GLU A 16 -5.96 -0.31 0.22
CA GLU A 16 -5.39 0.19 -1.03
C GLU A 16 -5.73 -0.70 -2.23
N VAL A 17 -6.71 -1.59 -2.09
CA VAL A 17 -7.13 -2.51 -3.16
C VAL A 17 -7.54 -1.76 -4.44
N ILE A 18 -8.10 -0.55 -4.33
CA ILE A 18 -8.47 0.29 -5.48
C ILE A 18 -7.49 1.43 -5.71
N THR A 19 -7.02 2.05 -4.62
CA THR A 19 -6.35 3.36 -4.66
C THR A 19 -4.86 3.28 -4.95
N ALA A 20 -4.24 2.10 -4.84
CA ALA A 20 -2.86 1.88 -5.23
C ALA A 20 -2.65 1.83 -6.74
N PHE A 21 -1.37 1.77 -7.11
CA PHE A 21 -0.84 1.55 -8.44
C PHE A 21 -1.31 2.62 -9.44
N GLY A 22 -1.27 3.90 -9.04
CA GLY A 22 -1.51 5.01 -9.95
C GLY A 22 -2.97 5.39 -10.16
N ARG A 23 -3.94 4.69 -9.54
CA ARG A 23 -5.38 5.03 -9.67
C ARG A 23 -5.68 6.49 -9.36
N LEU A 24 -5.04 7.03 -8.32
CA LEU A 24 -5.19 8.41 -7.90
C LEU A 24 -4.08 9.34 -8.45
N GLY A 25 -3.23 8.85 -9.36
CA GLY A 25 -2.05 9.60 -9.82
C GLY A 25 -0.85 9.57 -8.88
N THR A 26 -0.98 8.90 -7.72
CA THR A 26 0.11 8.53 -6.80
C THR A 26 0.27 7.01 -6.75
N MET A 27 1.40 6.53 -6.22
CA MET A 27 1.63 5.08 -6.11
C MET A 27 0.64 4.44 -5.14
N PHE A 28 0.38 5.06 -3.99
CA PHE A 28 -0.66 4.68 -3.05
C PHE A 28 -1.58 5.87 -2.78
N GLY A 29 -2.84 5.61 -2.38
CA GLY A 29 -3.72 6.63 -1.85
C GLY A 29 -3.18 7.27 -0.57
N CYS A 30 -2.47 6.49 0.25
CA CYS A 30 -1.77 6.95 1.44
C CYS A 30 -0.77 8.07 1.12
N ASP A 31 -0.06 8.00 -0.01
CA ASP A 31 0.86 9.06 -0.44
C ASP A 31 0.09 10.37 -0.73
N MET A 32 -1.07 10.27 -1.39
CA MET A 32 -1.90 11.42 -1.71
C MET A 32 -2.43 12.12 -0.46
N TYR A 33 -2.91 11.35 0.50
CA TYR A 33 -3.56 11.86 1.72
C TYR A 33 -2.62 11.98 2.92
N ASN A 34 -1.33 11.70 2.73
CA ASN A 34 -0.32 11.67 3.80
C ASN A 34 -0.78 10.82 5.01
N ILE A 35 -1.19 9.59 4.71
CA ILE A 35 -1.60 8.59 5.69
C ILE A 35 -0.41 7.68 5.96
N GLN A 36 -0.12 7.43 7.24
CA GLN A 36 0.88 6.47 7.71
C GLN A 36 0.14 5.28 8.34
N PRO A 37 -0.19 4.24 7.57
CA PRO A 37 -0.84 3.05 8.08
C PRO A 37 0.16 2.08 8.70
N ASP A 38 -0.32 1.23 9.62
CA ASP A 38 0.44 0.13 10.19
C ASP A 38 0.34 -1.15 9.31
N LEU A 39 -0.76 -1.28 8.56
CA LEU A 39 -1.04 -2.38 7.63
C LEU A 39 -1.64 -1.83 6.34
N VAL A 40 -1.36 -2.48 5.21
CA VAL A 40 -1.93 -2.11 3.91
C VAL A 40 -2.45 -3.33 3.17
N SER A 41 -3.71 -3.32 2.72
CA SER A 41 -4.24 -4.36 1.83
C SER A 41 -4.14 -3.95 0.37
N ILE A 42 -3.60 -4.83 -0.47
CA ILE A 42 -3.46 -4.65 -1.92
C ILE A 42 -3.95 -5.87 -2.69
N ALA A 43 -4.58 -5.64 -3.85
CA ALA A 43 -5.03 -6.65 -4.81
C ALA A 43 -5.27 -5.97 -6.17
N LYS A 44 -6.26 -6.43 -6.96
CA LYS A 44 -6.71 -5.81 -8.22
C LYS A 44 -5.55 -5.40 -9.15
N ALA A 45 -5.17 -4.12 -9.12
CA ALA A 45 -4.09 -3.59 -9.94
C ALA A 45 -2.71 -4.16 -9.58
N LEU A 46 -2.54 -4.85 -8.45
CA LEU A 46 -1.31 -5.58 -8.11
C LEU A 46 -0.82 -6.51 -9.25
N SER A 47 -1.75 -7.17 -9.95
CA SER A 47 -1.45 -7.97 -11.15
C SER A 47 -2.10 -7.39 -12.42
N SER A 48 -2.58 -6.14 -12.36
CA SER A 48 -3.48 -5.57 -13.37
C SER A 48 -4.67 -6.48 -13.73
N ALA A 49 -5.15 -7.28 -12.78
CA ALA A 49 -6.18 -8.32 -12.94
C ALA A 49 -5.84 -9.48 -13.90
N TYR A 50 -4.60 -9.65 -14.33
CA TYR A 50 -4.19 -10.79 -15.18
C TYR A 50 -4.21 -12.13 -14.43
N MET A 51 -3.94 -12.11 -13.12
CA MET A 51 -4.04 -13.28 -12.24
C MET A 51 -4.54 -12.90 -10.85
N PRO A 52 -5.29 -13.78 -10.16
CA PRO A 52 -5.70 -13.54 -8.78
C PRO A 52 -4.48 -13.47 -7.84
N ILE A 53 -4.28 -12.32 -7.20
CA ILE A 53 -3.29 -12.12 -6.16
C ILE A 53 -3.72 -10.98 -5.24
N ALA A 54 -3.45 -11.15 -3.95
CA ALA A 54 -3.61 -10.13 -2.93
C ALA A 54 -2.42 -10.24 -1.97
N ALA A 55 -2.10 -9.15 -1.31
CA ALA A 55 -1.07 -9.11 -0.27
C ALA A 55 -1.48 -8.15 0.84
N ILE A 56 -0.97 -8.43 2.03
CA ILE A 56 -0.98 -7.52 3.17
C ILE A 56 0.45 -7.07 3.40
N LEU A 57 0.69 -5.76 3.31
CA LEU A 57 1.93 -5.16 3.77
C LEU A 57 1.79 -4.91 5.27
N VAL A 58 2.82 -5.26 6.04
CA VAL A 58 2.80 -5.27 7.51
C VAL A 58 3.99 -4.48 8.01
N SER A 59 3.79 -3.57 8.97
CA SER A 59 4.89 -2.80 9.55
C SER A 59 5.95 -3.66 10.23
N PRO A 60 7.22 -3.21 10.31
CA PRO A 60 8.26 -3.97 10.99
C PRO A 60 7.88 -4.27 12.45
N GLU A 61 7.27 -3.29 13.13
CA GLU A 61 6.84 -3.44 14.52
C GLU A 61 5.79 -4.55 14.67
N ILE A 62 4.81 -4.62 13.77
CA ILE A 62 3.79 -5.67 13.79
C ILE A 62 4.39 -7.01 13.35
N ALA A 63 5.26 -7.02 12.33
CA ALA A 63 5.93 -8.21 11.84
C ALA A 63 6.77 -8.87 12.95
N ASP A 64 7.49 -8.09 13.74
CA ASP A 64 8.27 -8.55 14.89
C ASP A 64 7.38 -9.17 15.98
N VAL A 65 6.24 -8.54 16.26
CA VAL A 65 5.26 -9.10 17.21
C VAL A 65 4.72 -10.43 16.70
N VAL A 66 4.26 -10.50 15.45
CA VAL A 66 3.76 -11.75 14.84
C VAL A 66 4.84 -12.83 14.84
N HIS A 67 6.07 -12.49 14.46
CA HIS A 67 7.19 -13.42 14.45
C HIS A 67 7.53 -13.95 15.85
N SER A 68 7.61 -13.07 16.85
CA SER A 68 7.94 -13.47 18.23
C SER A 68 6.86 -14.35 18.86
N GLN A 69 5.58 -14.05 18.62
CA GLN A 69 4.48 -14.85 19.18
C GLN A 69 4.30 -16.18 18.43
N SER A 70 4.40 -16.17 17.10
CA SER A 70 4.31 -17.42 16.32
C SER A 70 5.45 -18.38 16.66
N SER A 71 6.66 -17.87 16.92
CA SER A 71 7.80 -18.67 17.37
C SER A 71 7.55 -19.36 18.72
N LYS A 72 6.88 -18.69 19.67
CA LYS A 72 6.50 -19.29 20.97
C LYS A 72 5.46 -20.41 20.82
N LEU A 73 4.56 -20.27 19.85
CA LEU A 73 3.51 -21.23 19.55
C LEU A 73 3.98 -22.35 18.60
N GLY A 74 5.19 -22.23 18.05
CA GLY A 74 5.80 -23.18 17.12
C GLY A 74 5.37 -23.03 15.66
N SER A 75 4.35 -22.23 15.36
CA SER A 75 3.92 -21.95 13.98
C SER A 75 3.00 -20.72 13.90
N PHE A 76 2.98 -20.08 12.74
CA PHE A 76 1.93 -19.13 12.36
C PHE A 76 0.83 -19.88 11.59
N ALA A 77 -0.26 -20.21 12.27
CA ALA A 77 -1.37 -21.01 11.73
C ALA A 77 -2.32 -20.20 10.82
N HIS A 78 -1.76 -19.57 9.78
CA HIS A 78 -2.51 -18.83 8.78
C HIS A 78 -1.88 -19.01 7.40
N GLY A 79 -2.67 -19.45 6.43
CA GLY A 79 -2.22 -19.66 5.07
C GLY A 79 -3.34 -20.19 4.18
N PHE A 80 -3.21 -19.95 2.89
CA PHE A 80 -4.09 -20.49 1.86
C PHE A 80 -3.30 -21.40 0.94
N THR A 81 -3.96 -22.37 0.30
CA THR A 81 -3.32 -23.33 -0.61
C THR A 81 -2.51 -22.65 -1.73
N TYR A 82 -2.96 -21.47 -2.17
CA TYR A 82 -2.32 -20.69 -3.24
C TYR A 82 -1.60 -19.43 -2.74
N SER A 83 -1.35 -19.31 -1.43
CA SER A 83 -0.52 -18.23 -0.89
C SER A 83 0.87 -18.26 -1.55
N GLY A 84 1.30 -17.13 -2.11
CA GLY A 84 2.60 -17.04 -2.78
C GLY A 84 2.69 -17.78 -4.12
N HIS A 85 1.57 -17.98 -4.83
CA HIS A 85 1.54 -18.71 -6.11
C HIS A 85 2.56 -18.13 -7.11
N PRO A 86 3.55 -18.92 -7.58
CA PRO A 86 4.72 -18.39 -8.29
C PRO A 86 4.37 -17.66 -9.59
N VAL A 87 3.39 -18.17 -10.35
CA VAL A 87 2.94 -17.52 -11.59
C VAL A 87 2.23 -16.20 -11.31
N ALA A 88 1.44 -16.11 -10.24
CA ALA A 88 0.73 -14.89 -9.89
C ALA A 88 1.72 -13.82 -9.41
N CYS A 89 2.73 -14.23 -8.64
CA CYS A 89 3.84 -13.36 -8.25
C CYS A 89 4.64 -12.85 -9.45
N ALA A 90 4.94 -13.71 -10.44
CA ALA A 90 5.66 -13.30 -11.65
C ALA A 90 4.88 -12.25 -12.46
N VAL A 91 3.57 -12.45 -12.62
CA VAL A 91 2.68 -11.49 -13.28
C VAL A 91 2.61 -10.17 -12.51
N ALA A 92 2.50 -10.23 -11.17
CA ALA A 92 2.49 -9.03 -10.34
C ALA A 92 3.81 -8.24 -10.43
N ILE A 93 4.95 -8.92 -10.40
CA ILE A 93 6.27 -8.29 -10.57
C ILE A 93 6.34 -7.55 -11.90
N GLU A 94 5.86 -8.17 -12.99
CA GLU A 94 5.87 -7.53 -14.30
C GLU A 94 4.93 -6.32 -14.37
N ALA A 95 3.73 -6.42 -13.79
CA ALA A 95 2.82 -5.27 -13.66
C ALA A 95 3.48 -4.11 -12.89
N LEU A 96 4.17 -4.39 -11.78
CA LEU A 96 4.89 -3.38 -11.00
C LEU A 96 6.02 -2.72 -11.80
N LYS A 97 6.75 -3.46 -12.63
CA LYS A 97 7.78 -2.88 -13.51
C LYS A 97 7.17 -1.90 -14.51
N ILE A 98 6.03 -2.25 -15.10
CA ILE A 98 5.29 -1.36 -16.01
C ILE A 98 4.88 -0.08 -15.26
N TYR A 99 4.37 -0.21 -14.04
CA TYR A 99 3.95 0.95 -13.23
C TYR A 99 5.11 1.87 -12.85
N LYS A 100 6.31 1.32 -12.59
CA LYS A 100 7.52 2.11 -12.32
C LYS A 100 7.97 2.97 -13.51
N GLY A 101 7.45 2.74 -14.71
CA GLY A 101 7.71 3.57 -15.90
C GLY A 101 7.23 5.02 -15.72
N LYS A 102 8.11 5.99 -15.99
CA LYS A 102 7.79 7.44 -15.86
C LYS A 102 6.57 7.86 -16.68
N GLU A 103 6.35 7.22 -17.82
CA GLU A 103 5.21 7.48 -18.70
C GLU A 103 3.88 7.05 -18.09
N TYR A 104 3.87 5.94 -17.34
CA TYR A 104 2.68 5.44 -16.67
C TYR A 104 2.18 6.45 -15.64
N TYR A 105 3.04 6.89 -14.71
CA TYR A 105 2.66 7.89 -13.71
C TYR A 105 2.22 9.21 -14.32
N ARG A 106 2.94 9.68 -15.36
CA ARG A 106 2.57 10.93 -16.04
C ARG A 106 1.17 10.84 -16.65
N THR A 107 0.86 9.70 -17.26
CA THR A 107 -0.47 9.43 -17.83
C THR A 107 -1.54 9.36 -16.75
N CYS A 108 -1.28 8.65 -15.66
CA CYS A 108 -2.19 8.57 -14.52
C CYS A 108 -2.46 9.94 -13.89
N GLN A 109 -1.43 10.76 -13.70
CA GLN A 109 -1.58 12.13 -13.18
C GLN A 109 -2.35 13.04 -14.12
N HIS A 110 -2.14 12.90 -15.43
CA HIS A 110 -2.86 13.67 -16.44
C HIS A 110 -4.35 13.30 -16.50
N ASN A 111 -4.65 12.00 -16.45
CA ASN A 111 -6.01 11.47 -16.59
C ASN A 111 -6.76 11.38 -15.26
N CYS A 112 -6.08 11.55 -14.12
CA CYS A 112 -6.73 11.53 -12.82
C CYS A 112 -7.76 12.68 -12.76
N PRO A 113 -9.03 12.38 -12.38
CA PRO A 113 -10.00 13.41 -12.09
C PRO A 113 -9.39 14.38 -11.07
N LYS A 114 -9.30 15.66 -11.43
CA LYS A 114 -8.74 16.66 -10.52
C LYS A 114 -9.57 16.68 -9.26
N VAL A 115 -8.91 16.47 -8.12
CA VAL A 115 -9.55 16.54 -6.80
C VAL A 115 -10.32 17.87 -6.70
N PRO A 116 -11.62 17.83 -6.36
CA PRO A 116 -12.44 19.04 -6.25
C PRO A 116 -11.76 20.09 -5.37
N ARG A 117 -11.87 21.37 -5.72
CA ARG A 117 -11.19 22.49 -5.03
C ARG A 117 -11.28 22.43 -3.50
N ARG A 118 -12.40 21.95 -2.97
CA ARG A 118 -12.66 21.77 -1.53
C ARG A 118 -11.62 20.88 -0.82
N ASN A 119 -11.08 19.87 -1.51
CA ASN A 119 -10.15 18.89 -0.95
C ASN A 119 -8.68 19.20 -1.30
N GLN A 120 -8.42 20.23 -2.12
CA GLN A 120 -7.05 20.62 -2.50
C GLN A 120 -6.24 21.20 -1.33
N GLY A 121 -6.91 21.71 -0.29
CA GLY A 121 -6.24 22.19 0.94
C GLY A 121 -5.51 21.07 1.70
N LEU A 122 -6.00 19.83 1.62
CA LEU A 122 -5.38 18.65 2.22
C LEU A 122 -4.09 18.25 1.48
N LEU A 123 -4.08 18.41 0.15
CA LEU A 123 -2.92 18.12 -0.70
C LEU A 123 -1.75 19.10 -0.48
N ARG A 124 -2.03 20.38 -0.15
CA ARG A 124 -0.97 21.35 0.18
C ARG A 124 -0.24 21.05 1.49
N GLN A 125 -0.80 20.21 2.36
CA GLN A 125 -0.16 19.78 3.60
C GLN A 125 0.72 18.53 3.40
N SER A 126 0.43 17.69 2.39
CA SER A 126 1.20 16.46 2.12
C SER A 126 2.55 16.73 1.43
N ASP A 127 2.65 17.77 0.59
CA ASP A 127 3.91 18.15 -0.06
C ASP A 127 5.04 18.56 0.90
N ARG A 128 4.72 18.87 2.17
CA ARG A 128 5.70 19.24 3.21
C ARG A 128 6.14 18.09 4.13
N ARG A 129 5.60 16.87 3.99
CA ARG A 129 5.87 15.73 4.90
C ARG A 129 6.27 14.43 4.20
N ARG A 130 6.77 14.49 2.96
CA ARG A 130 7.28 13.29 2.24
C ARG A 130 8.41 12.57 2.97
N ASP A 131 9.12 13.24 3.88
CA ASP A 131 10.36 12.73 4.50
C ASP A 131 10.16 11.66 5.58
N THR A 132 8.91 11.27 5.90
CA THR A 132 8.62 10.32 6.99
C THR A 132 7.84 9.08 6.57
N TRP A 133 7.34 9.03 5.33
CA TRP A 133 6.75 7.83 4.77
C TRP A 133 7.80 7.20 3.85
N PRO A 134 8.31 6.01 4.17
CA PRO A 134 9.52 5.52 3.53
C PRO A 134 9.21 4.97 2.10
N GLY A 135 7.95 4.99 1.66
CA GLY A 135 7.53 4.52 0.33
C GLY A 135 7.67 3.01 0.20
N ILE A 136 7.32 2.41 -0.93
CA ILE A 136 7.46 0.94 -1.12
C ILE A 136 8.92 0.50 -1.22
N ASP A 137 9.84 1.41 -1.57
CA ASP A 137 11.24 1.08 -1.82
C ASP A 137 12.03 0.79 -0.54
N THR A 138 11.48 1.05 0.66
CA THR A 138 12.08 0.69 1.96
C THR A 138 11.56 -0.61 2.55
N TRP A 139 10.69 -1.33 1.82
CA TRP A 139 10.14 -2.62 2.23
C TRP A 139 10.74 -3.79 1.46
N ASN A 140 11.86 -3.55 0.77
CA ASN A 140 12.69 -4.57 0.12
C ASN A 140 13.96 -4.83 0.93
#